data_AF-A0A976LM60-F1
#
_entry.id   AF-A0A976LM60-F1
#
_cell.length_a   1.000
_cell.length_b   1.000
_cell.length_c   1.000
_cell.angle_alpha   90.00
_cell.angle_beta   90.00
_cell.angle_gamma   90.00
#
_symmetry.space_group_name_H-M   'P 1'
#
loop_
_entity.id
_entity.type
_entity.pdbx_description
1 polymer ?
#
loop_
_entity_poly.entity_id
_entity_poly.type
_entity_poly.pdbx_seq_one_letter_code
_entity_poly.pdbx_strand_id
1 'polypeptide(L)'
;MSPSPLHNSTKRKFKTGQVLSILVFVAVACIIGLYLKSNDDLLRPILNISLVNALWLITLTVMLIAMNGLFLKVFAAKFGIGLYFWEWFGLAMITTMGNYLTPLSG
;
A
#
# COMPACT_ATOMS: atom_id res chain seq x y z
N MET A 1 -39.46 -38.94 -9.28
CA MET A 1 -38.55 -38.51 -10.36
C MET A 1 -38.14 -37.08 -10.07
N SER A 2 -36.91 -36.89 -9.60
CA SER A 2 -36.41 -35.62 -9.05
C SER A 2 -36.21 -34.56 -10.15
N PRO A 3 -36.64 -33.30 -9.99
CA PRO A 3 -36.27 -32.23 -10.92
C PRO A 3 -34.80 -31.83 -10.75
N SER A 4 -34.11 -31.76 -11.87
CA SER A 4 -32.72 -31.32 -12.04
C SER A 4 -32.46 -29.90 -11.52
N PRO A 5 -31.34 -29.64 -10.81
CA PRO A 5 -31.02 -28.31 -10.31
C PRO A 5 -30.54 -27.37 -11.42
N LEU A 6 -31.08 -26.16 -11.37
CA LEU A 6 -30.82 -25.01 -12.25
C LEU A 6 -29.33 -24.68 -12.38
N HIS A 7 -28.85 -24.62 -13.62
CA HIS A 7 -27.61 -23.99 -14.01
C HIS A 7 -27.70 -22.48 -13.74
N ASN A 8 -27.29 -22.05 -12.55
CA ASN A 8 -27.25 -20.64 -12.17
C ASN A 8 -25.96 -20.01 -12.73
N SER A 9 -26.06 -19.45 -13.93
CA SER A 9 -24.99 -18.67 -14.56
C SER A 9 -24.73 -17.40 -13.74
N THR A 10 -23.68 -17.43 -12.93
CA THR A 10 -23.23 -16.31 -12.11
C THR A 10 -22.72 -15.22 -13.04
N LYS A 11 -23.61 -14.33 -13.50
CA LYS A 11 -23.22 -13.09 -14.17
C LYS A 11 -22.46 -12.23 -13.16
N ARG A 12 -21.14 -12.23 -13.28
CA ARG A 12 -20.22 -11.32 -12.60
C ARG A 12 -20.62 -9.89 -12.99
N LYS A 13 -21.50 -9.26 -12.21
CA LYS A 13 -21.75 -7.81 -12.32
C LYS A 13 -20.45 -7.12 -11.90
N PHE A 14 -19.62 -6.78 -12.87
CA PHE A 14 -18.55 -5.81 -12.65
C PHE A 14 -19.21 -4.56 -12.04
N LYS A 15 -18.87 -4.25 -10.79
CA LYS A 15 -19.41 -3.08 -10.10
C LYS A 15 -18.98 -1.87 -10.91
N THR A 16 -19.92 -1.14 -11.50
CA THR A 16 -19.67 0.07 -12.31
C THR A 16 -18.75 1.07 -11.61
N GLY A 17 -18.76 1.11 -10.27
CA GLY A 17 -17.83 1.91 -9.47
C GLY A 17 -16.36 1.47 -9.55
N GLN A 18 -16.06 0.17 -9.73
CA GLN A 18 -14.68 -0.29 -9.94
C GLN A 18 -14.13 0.14 -11.29
N VAL A 19 -14.96 0.09 -12.34
CA VAL A 19 -14.57 0.54 -13.69
C VAL A 19 -14.34 2.05 -13.70
N LEU A 20 -15.20 2.83 -13.04
CA LEU A 20 -15.04 4.27 -12.90
C LEU A 20 -13.77 4.63 -12.12
N SER A 21 -13.50 3.94 -11.00
CA SER A 21 -12.30 4.15 -10.19
C SER A 21 -11.01 3.88 -10.98
N ILE A 22 -10.97 2.78 -11.75
CA ILE A 22 -9.83 2.46 -12.63
C ILE A 22 -9.66 3.53 -13.71
N LEU A 23 -10.76 3.99 -14.32
CA LEU A 23 -10.70 4.99 -15.37
C LEU A 23 -10.21 6.35 -14.85
N VAL A 24 -10.67 6.76 -13.66
CA VAL A 24 -10.16 7.95 -12.97
C VAL A 24 -8.68 7.78 -12.60
N PHE A 25 -8.28 6.63 -12.08
CA PHE A 25 -6.88 6.34 -11.77
C PHE A 25 -5.97 6.48 -13.00
N VAL A 26 -6.37 5.89 -14.12
CA VAL A 26 -5.63 5.99 -15.39
C VAL A 26 -5.58 7.43 -15.90
N ALA A 27 -6.69 8.17 -15.82
CA ALA A 27 -6.73 9.58 -16.22
C ALA A 27 -5.78 10.44 -15.37
N VAL A 28 -5.81 10.28 -14.04
CA VAL A 28 -4.91 10.98 -13.12
C VAL A 28 -3.46 10.61 -13.39
N ALA A 29 -3.14 9.33 -13.59
CA ALA A 29 -1.80 8.88 -13.91
C ALA A 29 -1.28 9.49 -15.23
N CYS A 30 -2.13 9.57 -16.26
CA CYS A 30 -1.80 10.24 -17.53
C CYS A 30 -1.55 11.75 -17.33
N ILE A 31 -2.39 12.44 -16.56
CA ILE A 31 -2.23 13.88 -16.29
C ILE A 31 -0.91 14.13 -15.54
N ILE A 32 -0.61 13.33 -14.52
CA ILE A 32 0.65 13.39 -13.78
C ILE A 32 1.83 13.16 -14.74
N GLY A 33 1.78 12.12 -15.57
CA GLY A 33 2.85 11.82 -16.54
C GLY A 33 3.09 12.94 -17.54
N LEU A 34 2.02 13.53 -18.10
CA LEU A 34 2.12 14.67 -19.01
C LEU A 34 2.65 15.92 -18.29
N TYR A 35 2.25 16.15 -17.05
CA TYR A 35 2.72 17.27 -16.25
C TYR A 35 4.21 17.15 -15.90
N LEU A 36 4.66 15.95 -15.52
CA LEU A 36 6.08 15.66 -15.25
C LEU A 36 6.93 15.87 -16.53
N LYS A 37 6.43 15.41 -17.69
CA LYS A 37 7.13 15.60 -18.97
C LYS A 37 7.25 17.08 -19.38
N SER A 38 6.26 17.91 -19.06
CA SER A 38 6.31 19.35 -19.35
C SER A 38 7.18 20.13 -18.38
N ASN A 39 7.56 19.54 -17.25
CA ASN A 39 8.33 20.20 -16.18
C ASN A 39 9.55 19.35 -15.81
N ASP A 40 10.44 19.11 -16.77
CA ASP A 40 11.67 18.32 -16.58
C ASP A 40 12.55 18.86 -15.43
N ASP A 41 12.47 20.16 -15.12
CA ASP A 41 13.16 20.78 -14.00
C ASP A 41 12.69 20.27 -12.63
N LEU A 42 11.50 19.67 -12.51
CA LEU A 42 11.03 19.02 -11.28
C LEU A 42 11.67 17.65 -11.05
N LEU A 43 12.17 16.99 -12.11
CA LEU A 43 12.79 15.66 -12.03
C LEU A 43 14.29 15.75 -11.73
N ARG A 44 14.93 16.87 -12.11
CA ARG A 44 16.37 17.10 -11.89
C ARG A 44 16.81 17.02 -10.41
N PRO A 45 16.07 17.58 -9.43
CA PRO A 45 16.43 17.46 -8.01
C PRO A 45 16.32 16.03 -7.48
N ILE A 46 15.35 15.24 -7.98
CA ILE A 46 15.15 13.84 -7.58
C ILE A 46 16.29 12.96 -8.08
N LEU A 47 16.77 13.21 -9.30
CA LEU A 47 17.92 12.52 -9.88
C LEU A 47 19.26 12.91 -9.21
N ASN A 48 19.32 14.08 -8.59
CA ASN A 48 20.52 14.60 -7.90
C ASN A 48 20.42 14.48 -6.36
N ILE A 49 19.62 13.55 -5.86
CA ILE A 49 19.59 13.26 -4.43
C ILE A 49 20.94 12.66 -4.03
N SER A 50 21.64 13.33 -3.10
CA SER A 50 22.85 12.81 -2.49
C SER A 50 22.58 11.45 -1.83
N LEU A 51 23.47 10.48 -2.07
CA LEU A 51 23.46 9.16 -1.44
C LEU A 51 23.37 9.23 0.09
N VAL A 52 23.96 10.26 0.70
CA VAL A 52 23.90 10.50 2.15
C VAL A 52 22.46 10.84 2.59
N ASN A 53 21.76 11.66 1.82
CA ASN A 53 20.36 12.01 2.10
C ASN A 53 19.44 10.81 1.93
N ALA A 54 19.67 10.00 0.89
CA ALA A 54 18.95 8.74 0.70
C ALA A 54 19.14 7.78 1.87
N LEU A 55 20.37 7.67 2.39
CA LEU A 55 20.67 6.83 3.56
C LEU A 55 19.98 7.33 4.84
N TRP A 56 19.94 8.65 5.04
CA TRP A 56 19.16 9.26 6.12
C TRP A 56 17.66 8.97 5.99
N LEU A 57 17.10 9.13 4.79
CA LEU A 57 15.70 8.81 4.50
C LEU A 57 15.38 7.35 4.80
N ILE A 58 16.21 6.42 4.33
CA ILE A 58 16.05 4.98 4.62
C ILE A 58 16.09 4.72 6.13
N THR A 59 17.05 5.33 6.83
CA THR A 59 17.18 5.17 8.29
C THR A 59 15.93 5.67 9.02
N LEU A 60 15.40 6.84 8.62
CA LEU A 60 14.15 7.38 9.17
C LEU A 60 12.95 6.48 8.86
N THR A 61 12.87 5.92 7.65
CA THR A 61 11.81 4.96 7.29
C THR A 61 11.88 3.70 8.14
N VAL A 62 13.07 3.12 8.31
CA VAL A 62 13.25 1.94 9.17
C VAL A 62 12.87 2.25 10.61
N MET A 63 13.25 3.43 11.11
CA MET A 63 12.90 3.88 12.46
C MET A 63 11.39 4.05 12.63
N LEU A 64 10.69 4.59 11.63
CA LEU A 64 9.23 4.72 11.63
C LEU A 64 8.54 3.35 11.66
N ILE A 65 9.00 2.41 10.83
CA ILE A 65 8.46 1.04 10.80
C ILE A 65 8.73 0.33 12.14
N ALA A 66 9.92 0.51 12.71
CA ALA A 66 10.26 -0.02 14.02
C ALA A 66 9.37 0.56 15.12
N MET A 67 9.07 1.87 15.09
CA MET A 67 8.10 2.47 16.02
C MET A 67 6.71 1.84 15.87
N ASN A 68 6.21 1.69 14.64
CA ASN A 68 4.91 1.06 14.38
C ASN A 68 4.86 -0.37 14.94
N GLY A 69 5.93 -1.14 14.76
CA GLY A 69 6.03 -2.48 15.32
C GLY A 69 6.17 -2.50 16.84
N LEU A 70 6.85 -1.52 17.44
CA LEU A 70 6.94 -1.40 18.89
C LEU A 70 5.57 -1.08 19.51
N PHE A 71 4.78 -0.21 18.86
CA PHE A 71 3.39 0.03 19.25
C PHE A 71 2.58 -1.27 19.25
N LEU A 72 2.70 -2.06 18.18
CA LEU A 72 2.03 -3.36 18.09
C LEU A 72 2.46 -4.30 19.22
N LYS A 73 3.77 -4.36 19.53
CA LYS A 73 4.30 -5.17 20.64
C LYS A 73 3.71 -4.75 21.98
N VAL A 74 3.65 -3.44 22.27
CA VAL A 74 3.11 -2.92 23.53
C VAL A 74 1.60 -3.18 23.63
N PHE A 75 0.87 -3.02 22.52
CA PHE A 75 -0.56 -3.35 22.47
C PHE A 75 -0.80 -4.85 22.71
N ALA A 76 -0.07 -5.72 22.03
CA ALA A 76 -0.20 -7.17 22.19
C ALA A 76 0.17 -7.64 23.61
N ALA A 77 1.16 -7.01 24.23
CA ALA A 77 1.54 -7.29 25.62
C ALA A 77 0.40 -7.00 26.61
N LYS A 78 -0.48 -6.02 26.34
CA LYS A 78 -1.69 -5.78 27.14
C LYS A 78 -2.67 -6.96 27.11
N PHE A 79 -2.64 -7.77 26.05
CA PHE A 79 -3.45 -8.98 25.90
C PHE A 79 -2.72 -10.25 26.35
N GLY A 80 -1.54 -10.12 26.98
CA GLY A 80 -0.73 -11.26 27.42
C GLY A 80 0.04 -11.97 26.31
N ILE A 81 0.11 -11.38 25.11
CA ILE A 81 0.82 -11.95 23.96
C ILE A 81 2.22 -11.34 23.87
N GLY A 82 3.26 -12.15 24.11
CA GLY A 82 4.64 -11.74 23.95
C GLY A 82 5.14 -12.00 22.53
N LEU A 83 5.31 -10.95 21.72
CA LEU A 83 5.87 -11.08 20.37
C LEU A 83 7.40 -11.00 20.40
N TYR A 84 8.04 -11.91 19.66
CA TYR A 84 9.47 -11.88 19.35
C TYR A 84 9.80 -10.74 18.38
N PHE A 85 11.08 -10.33 18.35
CA PHE A 85 11.58 -9.23 17.50
C PHE A 85 11.10 -9.32 16.05
N TRP A 86 11.24 -10.50 15.45
CA TRP A 86 10.87 -10.76 14.06
C TRP A 86 9.36 -10.67 13.80
N GLU A 87 8.54 -11.01 14.80
CA GLU A 87 7.09 -10.99 14.64
C GLU A 87 6.56 -9.56 14.66
N TRP A 88 6.90 -8.77 15.67
CA TRP A 88 6.37 -7.40 15.76
C TRP A 88 6.95 -6.48 14.67
N PHE A 89 8.23 -6.67 14.30
CA PHE A 89 8.85 -5.89 13.23
C PHE A 89 8.38 -6.33 11.84
N GLY A 90 8.32 -7.65 11.59
CA GLY A 90 7.85 -8.19 10.32
C GLY A 90 6.39 -7.84 10.04
N LEU A 91 5.52 -7.88 11.06
CA LEU A 91 4.12 -7.51 10.90
C LEU A 91 3.97 -6.02 10.58
N ALA A 92 4.73 -5.15 11.24
CA ALA A 92 4.75 -3.72 10.92
C ALA A 92 5.24 -3.44 9.49
N MET A 93 6.28 -4.16 9.02
CA MET A 93 6.75 -4.07 7.63
C MET A 93 5.65 -4.44 6.63
N ILE A 94 5.02 -5.60 6.80
CA ILE A 94 3.98 -6.10 5.90
C ILE A 94 2.75 -5.20 5.93
N THR A 95 2.31 -4.75 7.12
CA THR A 95 1.20 -3.80 7.25
C THR A 95 1.51 -2.48 6.55
N THR A 96 2.72 -1.94 6.74
CA THR A 96 3.13 -0.70 6.08
C THR A 96 3.18 -0.87 4.56
N MET A 97 3.72 -1.99 4.06
CA MET A 97 3.73 -2.32 2.64
C MET A 97 2.32 -2.50 2.07
N GLY A 98 1.44 -3.17 2.80
CA GLY A 98 0.02 -3.30 2.46
C GLY A 98 -0.68 -1.94 2.36
N ASN A 99 -0.42 -1.03 3.31
CA ASN A 99 -0.97 0.31 3.28
C ASN A 99 -0.44 1.15 2.10
N TYR A 100 0.81 0.94 1.68
CA TYR A 100 1.36 1.60 0.50
C TYR A 100 0.80 1.05 -0.82
N LEU A 101 0.60 -0.27 -0.93
CA LEU A 101 0.11 -0.92 -2.15
C LEU A 101 -1.41 -0.80 -2.31
N THR A 102 -2.14 -0.86 -1.21
CA THR A 102 -3.61 -0.80 -1.20
C THR A 102 -4.09 0.21 -0.15
N PRO A 103 -3.99 1.52 -0.43
CA PRO A 103 -4.45 2.55 0.49
C PRO A 103 -5.98 2.59 0.69
N LEU A 104 -6.75 1.68 0.07
CA LEU A 104 -8.20 1.74 -0.07
C LEU A 104 -8.87 0.36 0.11
N SER A 105 -8.51 -0.40 1.15
CA SER A 105 -9.31 -1.56 1.61
C SER A 105 -10.26 -1.18 2.75
N GLY A 106 -10.91 -0.01 2.61
CA GLY A 106 -12.12 0.35 3.36
C GLY A 106 -13.37 -0.22 2.71
#